data_AF-A0AAU2S5H0-F1
#
_entry.id   AF-A0AAU2S5H0-F1
#
_cell.length_a   1.000
_cell.length_b   1.000
_cell.length_c   1.000
_cell.angle_alpha   90.00
_cell.angle_beta   90.00
_cell.angle_gamma   90.00
#
_symmetry.space_group_name_H-M   'P 1'
#
loop_
_entity.id
_entity.type
_entity.pdbx_description
1 polymer ?
#
loop_
_entity_poly.entity_id
_entity_poly.type
_entity_poly.pdbx_seq_one_letter_code
_entity_poly.pdbx_strand_id
1 'polypeptide(L)'
;MRTLRTISATASLALALGGGVFAASTAQAVTASSASLVHADGELWYKAGAGQTNNLTVTAKVVDVDPSQFGEDYLLTFRDTFDITISTNECSYPSATNHKVAECTVAAPLGSDDSDDYDVDLGDGNDTATVTGSAYTSIHGGKGNDVLKGSTAAVFYGDDGNDRLDGGGGVWAMGPFGGAGNDTITNCDAECHGGTGNDTITGTAAGQDFGMYGDDGNDVIHGGAGADLIYGGKGNDKLYGDSGNDKIYGNSGNDLIHGGTGTDTLSGGPGTDKVYQN
;
A
#
# COMPACT_ATOMS: atom_id res chain seq x y z
N MET A 1 50.93 -22.78 -42.85
CA MET A 1 50.27 -22.41 -41.58
C MET A 1 49.48 -23.62 -41.10
N ARG A 2 49.78 -24.08 -39.89
CA ARG A 2 49.31 -25.34 -39.30
C ARG A 2 47.91 -25.15 -38.73
N THR A 3 46.97 -25.96 -39.18
CA THR A 3 45.63 -26.14 -38.62
C THR A 3 45.72 -26.84 -37.26
N LEU A 4 45.25 -26.19 -36.20
CA LEU A 4 45.04 -26.80 -34.88
C LEU A 4 43.58 -27.27 -34.80
N ARG A 5 43.38 -28.58 -34.75
CA ARG A 5 42.09 -29.21 -34.42
C ARG A 5 42.07 -29.48 -32.92
N THR A 6 41.10 -28.89 -32.23
CA THR A 6 40.84 -29.14 -30.81
C THR A 6 40.16 -30.51 -30.67
N ILE A 7 40.84 -31.46 -30.03
CA ILE A 7 40.27 -32.77 -29.68
C ILE A 7 39.54 -32.60 -28.35
N SER A 8 38.22 -32.76 -28.36
CA SER A 8 37.42 -32.88 -27.14
C SER A 8 37.44 -34.34 -26.69
N ALA A 9 37.96 -34.60 -25.49
CA ALA A 9 37.90 -35.90 -24.84
C ALA A 9 36.58 -36.00 -24.06
N THR A 10 35.65 -36.82 -24.53
CA THR A 10 34.47 -37.24 -23.76
C THR A 10 34.84 -38.44 -22.91
N ALA A 11 34.88 -38.26 -21.59
CA ALA A 11 34.94 -39.37 -20.65
C ALA A 11 33.51 -39.89 -20.43
N SER A 12 33.21 -41.09 -20.95
CA SER A 12 31.96 -41.80 -20.70
C SER A 12 32.10 -42.64 -19.43
N LEU A 13 31.53 -42.18 -18.32
CA LEU A 13 31.32 -42.99 -17.13
C LEU A 13 29.98 -43.73 -17.27
N ALA A 14 30.02 -44.98 -17.74
CA ALA A 14 28.84 -45.83 -17.82
C ALA A 14 28.59 -46.50 -16.47
N LEU A 15 27.67 -45.97 -15.67
CA LEU A 15 27.11 -46.64 -14.51
C LEU A 15 25.77 -47.28 -14.93
N ALA A 16 25.76 -48.59 -15.15
CA ALA A 16 24.56 -49.34 -15.48
C ALA A 16 23.76 -49.62 -14.19
N LEU A 17 22.69 -48.86 -13.97
CA LEU A 17 21.64 -49.17 -13.01
C LEU A 17 20.28 -49.02 -13.71
N GLY A 18 19.49 -50.09 -13.65
CA GLY A 18 18.03 -50.19 -13.78
C GLY A 18 17.30 -49.23 -14.73
N GLY A 19 16.69 -49.79 -15.77
CA GLY A 19 15.82 -49.06 -16.70
C GLY A 19 14.76 -48.23 -16.00
N GLY A 20 14.90 -46.92 -16.11
CA GLY A 20 13.87 -45.93 -15.91
C GLY A 20 14.14 -44.81 -16.92
N VAL A 21 13.29 -44.69 -17.93
CA VAL A 21 13.34 -43.55 -18.85
C VAL A 21 12.87 -42.35 -18.04
N PHE A 22 13.79 -41.63 -17.41
CA PHE A 22 13.50 -40.31 -16.87
C PHE A 22 13.42 -39.36 -18.06
N ALA A 23 12.20 -39.15 -18.55
CA ALA A 23 11.90 -37.97 -19.34
C ALA A 23 12.22 -36.77 -18.43
N ALA A 24 13.29 -36.03 -18.75
CA ALA A 24 13.52 -34.73 -18.14
C ALA A 24 12.26 -33.91 -18.43
N SER A 25 11.51 -33.55 -17.38
CA SER A 25 10.44 -32.56 -17.51
C SER A 25 11.09 -31.34 -18.14
N THR A 26 10.66 -30.95 -19.33
CA THR A 26 10.98 -29.65 -19.87
C THR A 26 10.54 -28.66 -18.80
N ALA A 27 11.50 -28.04 -18.11
CA ALA A 27 11.22 -26.88 -17.29
C ALA A 27 10.68 -25.85 -18.26
N GLN A 28 9.35 -25.80 -18.36
CA GLN A 28 8.65 -24.79 -19.10
C GLN A 28 9.05 -23.50 -18.39
N ALA A 29 9.84 -22.66 -19.07
CA ALA A 29 10.18 -21.35 -18.54
C ALA A 29 8.85 -20.69 -18.22
N VAL A 30 8.54 -20.57 -16.93
CA VAL A 30 7.37 -19.82 -16.49
C VAL A 30 7.63 -18.44 -17.04
N THR A 31 6.82 -18.03 -18.02
CA THR A 31 6.80 -16.64 -18.47
C THR A 31 6.60 -15.84 -17.21
N ALA A 32 7.60 -15.03 -16.84
CA ALA A 32 7.48 -14.14 -15.70
C ALA A 32 6.14 -13.41 -15.87
N SER A 33 5.27 -13.53 -14.87
CA SER A 33 4.06 -12.74 -14.83
C SER A 33 4.50 -11.28 -15.00
N SER A 34 3.86 -10.54 -15.88
CA SER A 34 4.06 -9.10 -16.02
C SER A 34 2.98 -8.40 -15.21
N ALA A 35 3.28 -7.22 -14.67
CA ALA A 35 2.21 -6.34 -14.23
C ALA A 35 1.34 -5.95 -15.43
N SER A 36 0.15 -5.41 -15.20
CA SER A 36 -0.76 -5.00 -16.26
C SER A 36 -1.46 -3.69 -15.95
N LEU A 37 -1.73 -2.90 -17.00
CA LEU A 37 -2.60 -1.73 -16.95
C LEU A 37 -3.83 -2.01 -17.78
N VAL A 38 -5.00 -1.95 -17.15
CA VAL A 38 -6.27 -2.38 -17.74
C VAL A 38 -7.36 -1.39 -17.33
N HIS A 39 -8.21 -0.98 -18.27
CA HIS A 39 -9.46 -0.31 -17.92
C HIS A 39 -10.51 -1.36 -17.57
N ALA A 40 -10.96 -1.37 -16.33
CA ALA A 40 -11.95 -2.31 -15.81
C ALA A 40 -12.88 -1.59 -14.84
N ASP A 41 -14.16 -1.96 -14.87
CA ASP A 41 -15.19 -1.46 -13.95
C ASP A 41 -15.36 0.07 -13.91
N GLY A 42 -14.95 0.76 -14.99
CA GLY A 42 -15.05 2.22 -15.14
C GLY A 42 -13.75 2.96 -14.85
N GLU A 43 -12.70 2.24 -14.42
CA GLU A 43 -11.47 2.83 -13.89
C GLU A 43 -10.20 2.20 -14.48
N LEU A 44 -9.10 2.94 -14.40
CA LEU A 44 -7.77 2.44 -14.75
C LEU A 44 -7.15 1.67 -13.59
N TRP A 45 -6.82 0.41 -13.81
CA TRP A 45 -6.18 -0.44 -12.81
C TRP A 45 -4.74 -0.78 -13.19
N TYR A 46 -3.81 -0.56 -12.26
CA TYR A 46 -2.54 -1.28 -12.22
C TYR A 46 -2.73 -2.58 -11.43
N LYS A 47 -2.33 -3.72 -12.02
CA LYS A 47 -2.36 -5.02 -11.35
C LYS A 47 -1.01 -5.70 -11.45
N ALA A 48 -0.38 -5.99 -10.33
CA ALA A 48 0.87 -6.72 -10.28
C ALA A 48 0.74 -8.13 -10.87
N GLY A 49 1.86 -8.64 -11.39
CA GLY A 49 1.94 -10.03 -11.82
C GLY A 49 2.07 -10.96 -10.61
N ALA A 50 1.45 -12.13 -10.65
CA ALA A 50 1.52 -13.10 -9.55
C ALA A 50 2.98 -13.42 -9.14
N GLY A 51 3.27 -13.32 -7.83
CA GLY A 51 4.58 -13.61 -7.24
C GLY A 51 5.66 -12.58 -7.54
N GLN A 52 5.28 -11.37 -7.95
CA GLN A 52 6.20 -10.25 -8.08
C GLN A 52 6.57 -9.67 -6.72
N THR A 53 7.57 -8.80 -6.73
CA THR A 53 7.98 -7.99 -5.58
C THR A 53 8.27 -6.61 -6.14
N ASN A 54 7.19 -5.90 -6.40
CA ASN A 54 7.10 -4.64 -7.11
C ASN A 54 7.73 -3.50 -6.30
N ASN A 55 8.23 -2.52 -7.04
CA ASN A 55 8.67 -1.24 -6.49
C ASN A 55 8.08 -0.16 -7.39
N LEU A 56 6.77 0.03 -7.21
CA LEU A 56 5.94 0.88 -8.02
C LEU A 56 6.10 2.33 -7.58
N THR A 57 6.32 3.22 -8.55
CA THR A 57 6.13 4.66 -8.38
C THR A 57 5.02 5.11 -9.32
N VAL A 58 4.04 5.82 -8.79
CA VAL A 58 3.02 6.50 -9.59
C VAL A 58 3.15 8.00 -9.38
N THR A 59 3.20 8.74 -10.48
CA THR A 59 3.17 10.20 -10.45
C THR A 59 1.97 10.70 -11.24
N ALA A 60 1.16 11.55 -10.61
CA ALA A 60 0.05 12.23 -11.26
C ALA A 60 0.39 13.69 -11.54
N LYS A 61 0.15 14.13 -12.78
CA LYS A 61 0.32 15.53 -13.18
C LYS A 61 -0.91 16.01 -13.94
N VAL A 62 -1.46 17.15 -13.51
CA VAL A 62 -2.50 17.86 -14.27
C VAL A 62 -1.95 18.31 -15.62
N VAL A 63 -2.67 17.96 -16.68
CA VAL A 63 -2.41 18.35 -18.07
C VAL A 63 -3.70 18.78 -18.74
N ASP A 64 -3.59 19.66 -19.74
CA ASP A 64 -4.68 20.07 -20.62
C ASP A 64 -4.42 19.43 -21.98
N VAL A 65 -5.07 18.28 -22.24
CA VAL A 65 -4.83 17.49 -23.46
C VAL A 65 -5.84 17.88 -24.56
N ASP A 66 -7.00 18.40 -24.18
CA ASP A 66 -7.98 19.00 -25.10
C ASP A 66 -8.52 20.35 -24.57
N PRO A 67 -7.90 21.48 -24.97
CA PRO A 67 -8.30 22.81 -24.54
C PRO A 67 -9.72 23.23 -24.99
N SER A 68 -10.35 22.42 -25.86
CA SER A 68 -11.71 22.65 -26.35
C SER A 68 -12.78 21.99 -25.49
N GLN A 69 -12.41 21.09 -24.58
CA GLN A 69 -13.29 20.49 -23.59
C GLN A 69 -13.07 21.16 -22.23
N PHE A 70 -14.14 21.34 -21.45
CA PHE A 70 -14.02 21.80 -20.07
C PHE A 70 -13.61 20.60 -19.20
N GLY A 71 -12.37 20.55 -18.75
CA GLY A 71 -11.85 19.52 -17.86
C GLY A 71 -10.34 19.63 -17.69
N GLU A 72 -9.81 19.12 -16.58
CA GLU A 72 -8.38 18.84 -16.44
C GLU A 72 -8.20 17.33 -16.68
N ASP A 73 -7.12 16.91 -17.31
CA ASP A 73 -6.76 15.49 -17.43
C ASP A 73 -5.58 15.21 -16.50
N TYR A 74 -5.48 13.98 -16.00
CA TYR A 74 -4.29 13.51 -15.31
C TYR A 74 -3.42 12.69 -16.26
N LEU A 75 -2.17 13.13 -16.41
CA LEU A 75 -1.10 12.30 -16.92
C LEU A 75 -0.53 11.49 -15.75
N LEU A 76 -0.89 10.21 -15.71
CA LEU A 76 -0.38 9.23 -14.76
C LEU A 76 0.84 8.56 -15.35
N THR A 77 1.93 8.50 -14.59
CA THR A 77 3.14 7.75 -14.98
C THR A 77 3.39 6.65 -13.98
N PHE A 78 3.23 5.40 -14.43
CA PHE A 78 3.54 4.20 -13.66
C PHE A 78 4.96 3.76 -13.98
N ARG A 79 5.76 3.49 -12.96
CA ARG A 79 7.13 2.96 -13.08
C ARG A 79 7.33 1.84 -12.10
N ASP A 80 7.78 0.68 -12.57
CA ASP A 80 7.99 -0.48 -11.71
C ASP A 80 9.31 -1.22 -12.02
N THR A 81 9.65 -2.22 -11.22
CA THR A 81 10.77 -3.13 -11.41
C THR A 81 10.50 -4.14 -12.54
N PHE A 82 9.24 -4.55 -12.73
CA PHE A 82 8.83 -5.50 -13.76
C PHE A 82 8.27 -4.80 -14.99
N ASP A 83 8.23 -5.53 -16.11
CA ASP A 83 7.55 -5.04 -17.31
C ASP A 83 6.04 -4.95 -17.04
N ILE A 84 5.43 -3.88 -17.54
CA ILE A 84 4.01 -3.57 -17.44
C ILE A 84 3.39 -3.83 -18.81
N THR A 85 2.39 -4.70 -18.87
CA THR A 85 1.62 -4.98 -20.08
C THR A 85 0.43 -4.03 -20.17
N ILE A 86 0.43 -3.15 -21.16
CA ILE A 86 -0.70 -2.24 -21.43
C ILE A 86 -1.78 -2.99 -22.23
N SER A 87 -2.99 -3.06 -21.67
CA SER A 87 -4.18 -3.69 -22.28
C SER A 87 -5.31 -2.69 -22.53
N THR A 88 -5.00 -1.40 -22.56
CA THR A 88 -5.97 -0.32 -22.64
C THR A 88 -5.49 0.81 -23.59
N ASN A 89 -6.41 1.65 -24.07
CA ASN A 89 -6.10 2.69 -25.06
C ASN A 89 -5.75 4.05 -24.44
N GLU A 90 -5.95 4.25 -23.14
CA GLU A 90 -5.55 5.44 -22.39
C GLU A 90 -4.04 5.49 -22.14
N CYS A 91 -3.36 4.35 -22.25
CA CYS A 91 -1.97 4.19 -21.88
C CYS A 91 -1.05 3.94 -23.07
N SER A 92 0.20 4.38 -22.97
CA SER A 92 1.25 4.10 -23.94
C SER A 92 2.63 3.97 -23.29
N TYR A 93 3.58 3.36 -23.98
CA TYR A 93 4.97 3.34 -23.54
C TYR A 93 5.69 4.60 -24.03
N PRO A 94 6.34 5.39 -23.15
CA PRO A 94 7.14 6.54 -23.57
C PRO A 94 8.42 6.12 -24.34
N SER A 95 8.78 4.83 -24.29
CA SER A 95 9.92 4.25 -25.01
C SER A 95 9.57 2.86 -25.55
N ALA A 96 9.92 2.60 -26.81
CA ALA A 96 9.69 1.31 -27.46
C ALA A 96 10.54 0.15 -26.89
N THR A 97 11.50 0.42 -26.00
CA THR A 97 12.40 -0.60 -25.43
C THR A 97 12.32 -0.70 -23.92
N ASN A 98 11.57 0.19 -23.26
CA ASN A 98 11.45 0.19 -21.81
C ASN A 98 9.97 0.07 -21.43
N HIS A 99 9.52 -1.15 -21.17
CA HIS A 99 8.14 -1.45 -20.77
C HIS A 99 7.93 -1.45 -19.25
N LYS A 100 8.94 -1.02 -18.48
CA LYS A 100 8.81 -0.79 -17.04
C LYS A 100 8.18 0.54 -16.69
N VAL A 101 7.88 1.34 -17.70
CA VAL A 101 7.26 2.66 -17.57
C VAL A 101 6.10 2.73 -18.53
N ALA A 102 4.94 3.14 -18.03
CA ALA A 102 3.76 3.41 -18.82
C ALA A 102 3.20 4.78 -18.45
N GLU A 103 2.73 5.51 -19.46
CA GLU A 103 2.08 6.80 -19.30
C GLU A 103 0.63 6.68 -19.74
N CYS A 104 -0.30 7.08 -18.87
CA CYS A 104 -1.73 7.00 -19.10
C CYS A 104 -2.36 8.38 -18.93
N THR A 105 -3.29 8.71 -19.82
CA THR A 105 -4.10 9.93 -19.70
C THR A 105 -5.51 9.54 -19.31
N VAL A 106 -5.94 9.95 -18.12
CA VAL A 106 -7.32 9.77 -17.64
C VAL A 106 -7.96 11.14 -17.44
N ALA A 107 -9.26 11.25 -17.72
CA ALA A 107 -9.99 12.50 -17.50
C ALA A 107 -10.23 12.69 -16.00
N ALA A 108 -10.02 13.90 -15.46
CA ALA A 108 -10.36 14.16 -14.07
C ALA A 108 -11.88 14.05 -13.88
N PRO A 109 -12.37 13.40 -12.81
CA PRO A 109 -13.79 13.16 -12.59
C PRO A 109 -14.53 14.49 -12.45
N LEU A 110 -15.34 14.85 -13.45
CA LEU A 110 -16.20 16.03 -13.45
C LEU A 110 -17.46 15.78 -12.61
N GLY A 111 -17.28 15.67 -11.29
CA GLY A 111 -18.39 15.50 -10.34
C GLY A 111 -19.04 14.12 -10.38
N SER A 112 -18.29 13.10 -10.79
CA SER A 112 -18.69 11.70 -10.70
C SER A 112 -18.53 11.20 -9.26
N ASP A 113 -19.45 10.36 -8.80
CA ASP A 113 -19.48 9.78 -7.46
C ASP A 113 -18.76 8.42 -7.38
N ASP A 114 -18.15 7.96 -8.46
CA ASP A 114 -17.21 6.83 -8.57
C ASP A 114 -15.74 7.29 -8.39
N SER A 115 -15.53 7.89 -7.23
CA SER A 115 -14.43 7.85 -6.23
C SER A 115 -12.91 7.88 -6.51
N ASP A 116 -12.34 7.61 -7.68
CA ASP A 116 -10.87 7.66 -7.87
C ASP A 116 -10.45 7.79 -9.35
N ASP A 117 -9.23 8.26 -9.60
CA ASP A 117 -8.69 8.42 -10.97
C ASP A 117 -8.06 7.12 -11.50
N TYR A 118 -7.57 6.28 -10.59
CA TYR A 118 -6.97 4.98 -10.86
C TYR A 118 -6.76 4.19 -9.57
N ASP A 119 -6.66 2.88 -9.72
CA ASP A 119 -6.40 1.95 -8.65
C ASP A 119 -5.12 1.13 -8.85
N VAL A 120 -4.55 0.68 -7.73
CA VAL A 120 -3.35 -0.16 -7.69
C VAL A 120 -3.61 -1.41 -6.85
N ASP A 121 -3.40 -2.57 -7.44
CA ASP A 121 -3.35 -3.87 -6.78
C ASP A 121 -1.93 -4.43 -6.90
N LEU A 122 -1.19 -4.48 -5.78
CA LEU A 122 0.18 -5.00 -5.72
C LEU A 122 0.25 -6.53 -5.59
N GLY A 123 -0.87 -7.21 -5.35
CA GLY A 123 -0.99 -8.65 -5.45
C GLY A 123 -0.38 -9.42 -4.27
N ASP A 124 0.54 -10.34 -4.54
CA ASP A 124 1.24 -11.11 -3.50
C ASP A 124 2.72 -10.73 -3.57
N GLY A 125 3.38 -10.48 -2.45
CA GLY A 125 4.77 -10.04 -2.41
C GLY A 125 5.03 -9.15 -1.20
N ASN A 126 6.29 -8.76 -1.00
CA ASN A 126 6.60 -7.66 -0.09
C ASN A 126 6.88 -6.45 -0.97
N ASP A 127 5.83 -5.76 -1.34
CA ASP A 127 5.80 -4.75 -2.36
C ASP A 127 6.06 -3.36 -1.79
N THR A 128 6.36 -2.42 -2.68
CA THR A 128 6.46 -1.01 -2.33
C THR A 128 5.74 -0.19 -3.37
N ALA A 129 4.81 0.67 -2.93
CA ALA A 129 4.22 1.70 -3.76
C ALA A 129 4.57 3.08 -3.20
N THR A 130 5.02 3.97 -4.09
CA THR A 130 5.20 5.39 -3.79
C THR A 130 4.37 6.22 -4.76
N VAL A 131 3.39 6.95 -4.23
CA VAL A 131 2.51 7.80 -5.04
C VAL A 131 2.76 9.27 -4.76
N THR A 132 2.82 10.06 -5.83
CA THR A 132 2.97 11.51 -5.74
C THR A 132 2.00 12.21 -6.67
N GLY A 133 1.55 13.40 -6.26
CA GLY A 133 0.56 14.17 -6.98
C GLY A 133 -0.77 14.24 -6.24
N SER A 134 -1.79 14.71 -6.94
CA SER A 134 -3.11 15.04 -6.38
C SER A 134 -4.25 14.21 -6.96
N ALA A 135 -3.95 13.26 -7.85
CA ALA A 135 -4.96 12.34 -8.36
C ALA A 135 -5.43 11.43 -7.22
N TYR A 136 -6.72 11.21 -7.14
CA TYR A 136 -7.32 10.31 -6.16
C TYR A 136 -7.06 8.87 -6.59
N THR A 137 -6.74 8.01 -5.63
CA THR A 137 -6.38 6.62 -5.91
C THR A 137 -6.56 5.76 -4.68
N SER A 138 -6.95 4.51 -4.88
CA SER A 138 -6.81 3.47 -3.88
C SER A 138 -5.63 2.55 -4.20
N ILE A 139 -4.89 2.17 -3.16
CA ILE A 139 -3.74 1.27 -3.25
C ILE A 139 -3.91 0.12 -2.29
N HIS A 140 -3.94 -1.08 -2.85
CA HIS A 140 -3.98 -2.34 -2.14
C HIS A 140 -2.59 -3.00 -2.15
N GLY A 141 -2.04 -3.24 -0.96
CA GLY A 141 -0.82 -4.02 -0.75
C GLY A 141 -1.01 -5.48 -1.12
N GLY A 142 -2.14 -6.05 -0.70
CA GLY A 142 -2.46 -7.45 -0.96
C GLY A 142 -1.83 -8.36 0.08
N LYS A 143 -1.10 -9.41 -0.32
CA LYS A 143 -0.45 -10.33 0.63
C LYS A 143 1.03 -10.07 0.74
N GLY A 144 1.49 -9.84 1.96
CA GLY A 144 2.87 -9.80 2.39
C GLY A 144 3.13 -8.51 3.15
N ASN A 145 4.40 -8.20 3.41
CA ASN A 145 4.73 -7.04 4.22
C ASN A 145 5.09 -5.87 3.31
N ASP A 146 4.13 -5.00 3.08
CA ASP A 146 4.17 -3.96 2.08
C ASP A 146 4.58 -2.60 2.64
N VAL A 147 5.06 -1.73 1.76
CA VAL A 147 5.41 -0.36 2.09
C VAL A 147 4.67 0.59 1.17
N LEU A 148 3.62 1.22 1.70
CA LEU A 148 2.77 2.16 0.98
C LEU A 148 3.09 3.59 1.42
N LYS A 149 3.46 4.44 0.47
CA LYS A 149 3.81 5.83 0.73
C LYS A 149 3.11 6.73 -0.25
N GLY A 150 2.57 7.85 0.20
CA GLY A 150 2.07 8.81 -0.78
C GLY A 150 1.49 10.09 -0.24
N SER A 151 0.60 10.67 -1.03
CA SER A 151 0.02 11.98 -0.77
C SER A 151 -1.29 11.86 0.01
N THR A 152 -1.79 13.01 0.46
CA THR A 152 -3.10 13.14 1.12
C THR A 152 -4.28 12.76 0.22
N ALA A 153 -4.05 12.54 -1.08
CA ALA A 153 -5.09 12.18 -2.05
C ALA A 153 -5.28 10.66 -2.18
N ALA A 154 -4.36 9.85 -1.66
CA ALA A 154 -4.42 8.40 -1.75
C ALA A 154 -5.10 7.79 -0.51
N VAL A 155 -5.80 6.68 -0.73
CA VAL A 155 -6.29 5.75 0.32
C VAL A 155 -5.42 4.49 0.26
N PHE A 156 -4.95 4.03 1.40
CA PHE A 156 -4.07 2.85 1.48
C PHE A 156 -4.76 1.71 2.22
N TYR A 157 -4.62 0.52 1.67
CA TYR A 157 -5.02 -0.74 2.27
C TYR A 157 -3.76 -1.64 2.31
N GLY A 158 -3.27 -1.96 3.50
CA GLY A 158 -2.16 -2.92 3.68
C GLY A 158 -2.61 -4.33 3.30
N ASP A 159 -3.83 -4.69 3.70
CA ASP A 159 -4.44 -6.00 3.51
C ASP A 159 -3.79 -7.09 4.40
N ASP A 160 -3.21 -8.15 3.86
CA ASP A 160 -2.65 -9.26 4.66
C ASP A 160 -1.13 -9.07 4.86
N GLY A 161 -0.67 -8.84 6.08
CA GLY A 161 0.74 -8.85 6.44
C GLY A 161 1.09 -7.80 7.48
N ASN A 162 2.39 -7.60 7.71
CA ASN A 162 2.85 -6.53 8.60
C ASN A 162 3.31 -5.35 7.76
N ASP A 163 2.41 -4.41 7.53
CA ASP A 163 2.56 -3.36 6.55
C ASP A 163 3.09 -2.07 7.16
N ARG A 164 3.65 -1.23 6.29
CA ARG A 164 4.10 0.10 6.64
C ARG A 164 3.44 1.13 5.74
N LEU A 165 2.49 1.86 6.31
CA LEU A 165 1.67 2.85 5.64
C LEU A 165 2.12 4.23 6.11
N ASP A 166 2.60 5.07 5.18
CA ASP A 166 3.12 6.40 5.47
C ASP A 166 2.36 7.48 4.69
N GLY A 167 1.48 8.18 5.40
CA GLY A 167 0.51 9.11 4.85
C GLY A 167 -0.77 8.42 4.40
N GLY A 168 -1.43 9.02 3.40
CA GLY A 168 -2.78 8.65 3.01
C GLY A 168 -3.82 9.38 3.85
N GLY A 169 -4.89 9.81 3.18
CA GLY A 169 -5.93 10.68 3.73
C GLY A 169 -7.16 10.80 2.83
N GLY A 170 -6.99 10.37 1.57
CA GLY A 170 -8.05 10.15 0.60
C GLY A 170 -8.98 11.33 0.36
N VAL A 171 -10.12 10.99 -0.23
CA VAL A 171 -11.32 11.84 -0.27
C VAL A 171 -12.20 11.42 0.92
N TRP A 172 -13.02 12.35 1.41
CA TRP A 172 -14.03 12.08 2.45
C TRP A 172 -13.48 11.62 3.81
N ALA A 173 -12.23 11.96 4.11
CA ALA A 173 -11.55 11.66 5.37
C ALA A 173 -11.26 10.17 5.62
N MET A 174 -11.18 9.35 4.56
CA MET A 174 -10.70 7.97 4.66
C MET A 174 -9.17 7.94 4.52
N GLY A 175 -8.48 7.56 5.58
CA GLY A 175 -7.04 7.44 5.61
C GLY A 175 -6.55 6.01 5.32
N PRO A 176 -5.42 5.60 5.92
CA PRO A 176 -4.87 4.25 5.80
C PRO A 176 -5.60 3.20 6.66
N PHE A 177 -5.72 1.99 6.09
CA PHE A 177 -6.19 0.77 6.73
C PHE A 177 -5.06 -0.25 6.72
N GLY A 178 -4.60 -0.70 7.89
CA GLY A 178 -3.55 -1.71 8.04
C GLY A 178 -4.04 -3.06 7.50
N GLY A 179 -5.00 -3.67 8.19
CA GLY A 179 -5.60 -4.92 7.75
C GLY A 179 -5.27 -6.05 8.71
N ALA A 180 -4.67 -7.13 8.22
CA ALA A 180 -4.34 -8.30 9.01
C ALA A 180 -2.84 -8.45 9.23
N GLY A 181 -2.38 -8.16 10.44
CA GLY A 181 -1.01 -8.35 10.88
C GLY A 181 -0.62 -7.24 11.85
N ASN A 182 0.66 -7.06 12.09
CA ASN A 182 1.11 -5.98 12.97
C ASN A 182 1.62 -4.83 12.11
N ASP A 183 0.76 -3.83 11.93
CA ASP A 183 0.95 -2.75 10.98
C ASP A 183 1.58 -1.53 11.64
N THR A 184 2.23 -0.71 10.81
CA THR A 184 2.74 0.59 11.22
C THR A 184 2.18 1.67 10.33
N ILE A 185 1.28 2.47 10.88
CA ILE A 185 0.65 3.61 10.23
C ILE A 185 1.28 4.90 10.77
N THR A 186 1.89 5.69 9.89
CA THR A 186 2.46 6.99 10.25
C THR A 186 1.86 8.11 9.43
N ASN A 187 1.89 9.32 10.00
CA ASN A 187 1.31 10.52 9.40
C ASN A 187 -0.19 10.37 9.15
N CYS A 188 -0.90 9.78 10.10
CA CYS A 188 -2.35 9.71 10.08
C CYS A 188 -2.94 11.13 10.23
N ASP A 189 -3.49 11.69 9.15
CA ASP A 189 -4.15 12.99 9.11
C ASP A 189 -5.66 12.90 8.79
N ALA A 190 -6.17 11.68 8.69
CA ALA A 190 -7.56 11.32 8.43
C ALA A 190 -7.98 10.14 9.35
N GLU A 191 -9.09 9.47 9.05
CA GLU A 191 -9.49 8.27 9.80
C GLU A 191 -8.56 7.09 9.47
N CYS A 192 -7.94 6.50 10.49
CA CYS A 192 -6.96 5.41 10.34
C CYS A 192 -7.34 4.20 11.18
N HIS A 193 -7.16 3.01 10.62
CA HIS A 193 -7.52 1.74 11.24
C HIS A 193 -6.34 0.78 11.21
N GLY A 194 -5.96 0.24 12.37
CA GLY A 194 -4.95 -0.81 12.47
C GLY A 194 -5.46 -2.14 11.90
N GLY A 195 -6.64 -2.56 12.33
CA GLY A 195 -7.27 -3.79 11.89
C GLY A 195 -7.07 -4.92 12.90
N THR A 196 -6.56 -6.07 12.47
CA THR A 196 -6.29 -7.19 13.36
C THR A 196 -4.80 -7.38 13.54
N GLY A 197 -4.34 -7.58 14.78
CA GLY A 197 -2.93 -7.72 15.13
C GLY A 197 -2.50 -6.58 16.04
N ASN A 198 -1.22 -6.44 16.35
CA ASN A 198 -0.75 -5.43 17.30
C ASN A 198 -0.12 -4.28 16.54
N ASP A 199 -0.88 -3.20 16.40
CA ASP A 199 -0.57 -2.14 15.46
C ASP A 199 0.11 -0.97 16.14
N THR A 200 0.80 -0.16 15.33
CA THR A 200 1.37 1.11 15.76
C THR A 200 0.86 2.22 14.87
N ILE A 201 0.11 3.15 15.47
CA ILE A 201 -0.49 4.28 14.76
C ILE A 201 0.09 5.58 15.32
N THR A 202 0.50 6.49 14.44
CA THR A 202 1.00 7.82 14.80
C THR A 202 0.31 8.89 13.97
N GLY A 203 -0.44 9.76 14.64
CA GLY A 203 -1.08 10.94 14.09
C GLY A 203 -0.10 12.04 13.67
N THR A 204 -0.65 13.14 13.14
CA THR A 204 0.15 14.31 12.71
C THR A 204 0.08 15.45 13.74
N ALA A 205 0.59 16.63 13.35
CA ALA A 205 0.61 17.83 14.19
C ALA A 205 -0.52 18.82 13.88
N ALA A 206 -1.46 18.48 12.99
CA ALA A 206 -2.41 19.44 12.44
C ALA A 206 -3.84 18.87 12.27
N GLY A 207 -4.69 19.15 13.26
CA GLY A 207 -6.07 19.61 13.05
C GLY A 207 -7.14 18.60 12.59
N GLN A 208 -8.17 18.52 13.45
CA GLN A 208 -9.47 17.84 13.37
C GLN A 208 -9.51 16.45 14.04
N ASP A 209 -10.61 16.21 14.78
CA ASP A 209 -10.98 14.99 15.53
C ASP A 209 -11.11 13.72 14.64
N PHE A 210 -10.20 13.46 13.71
CA PHE A 210 -10.24 12.21 12.95
C PHE A 210 -9.84 11.04 13.86
N GLY A 211 -10.53 9.92 13.66
CA GLY A 211 -10.40 8.76 14.54
C GLY A 211 -9.19 7.91 14.20
N MET A 212 -8.35 7.65 15.19
CA MET A 212 -7.36 6.57 15.16
C MET A 212 -7.93 5.36 15.90
N TYR A 213 -8.03 4.23 15.22
CA TYR A 213 -8.59 2.99 15.73
C TYR A 213 -7.53 1.90 15.72
N GLY A 214 -7.20 1.35 16.90
CA GLY A 214 -6.32 0.18 17.01
C GLY A 214 -7.01 -1.11 16.57
N ASP A 215 -8.33 -1.18 16.77
CA ASP A 215 -9.20 -2.32 16.45
C ASP A 215 -8.90 -3.56 17.30
N ASP A 216 -8.40 -4.67 16.74
CA ASP A 216 -8.22 -5.94 17.45
C ASP A 216 -6.74 -6.21 17.69
N GLY A 217 -6.22 -6.00 18.90
CA GLY A 217 -4.77 -5.98 19.07
C GLY A 217 -4.29 -5.65 20.47
N ASN A 218 -2.98 -5.57 20.66
CA ASN A 218 -2.44 -4.80 21.78
C ASN A 218 -1.70 -3.62 21.17
N ASP A 219 -2.43 -2.55 20.94
CA ASP A 219 -2.01 -1.52 20.00
C ASP A 219 -1.24 -0.41 20.70
N VAL A 220 -0.48 0.34 19.91
CA VAL A 220 0.25 1.53 20.37
C VAL A 220 -0.17 2.71 19.51
N ILE A 221 -0.90 3.65 20.11
CA ILE A 221 -1.42 4.82 19.38
C ILE A 221 -0.89 6.09 20.01
N HIS A 222 -0.28 6.93 19.17
CA HIS A 222 0.17 8.28 19.50
C HIS A 222 -0.62 9.29 18.70
N GLY A 223 -1.38 10.16 19.38
CA GLY A 223 -2.21 11.19 18.79
C GLY A 223 -1.39 12.28 18.10
N GLY A 224 -0.30 12.70 18.74
CA GLY A 224 0.57 13.73 18.22
C GLY A 224 0.21 15.12 18.77
N ALA A 225 -0.03 16.08 17.89
CA ALA A 225 -0.44 17.41 18.32
C ALA A 225 -1.78 17.78 17.70
N GLY A 226 -2.74 18.18 18.51
CA GLY A 226 -4.09 18.41 18.02
C GLY A 226 -5.14 18.10 19.07
N ALA A 227 -6.40 18.10 18.65
CA ALA A 227 -7.44 17.46 19.43
C ALA A 227 -7.67 16.11 18.77
N ASP A 228 -7.19 15.05 19.40
CA ASP A 228 -7.16 13.73 18.79
C ASP A 228 -8.30 12.85 19.31
N LEU A 229 -8.81 11.97 18.45
CA LEU A 229 -9.80 10.97 18.81
C LEU A 229 -9.17 9.58 18.68
N ILE A 230 -8.97 8.90 19.80
CA ILE A 230 -8.27 7.62 19.87
C ILE A 230 -9.19 6.55 20.46
N TYR A 231 -9.30 5.42 19.76
CA TYR A 231 -9.94 4.21 20.24
C TYR A 231 -8.92 3.06 20.22
N GLY A 232 -8.67 2.44 21.38
CA GLY A 232 -7.82 1.25 21.50
C GLY A 232 -8.47 0.07 20.81
N GLY A 233 -9.61 -0.38 21.33
CA GLY A 233 -10.41 -1.43 20.69
C GLY A 233 -10.48 -2.67 21.56
N LYS A 234 -10.10 -3.83 21.05
CA LYS A 234 -9.99 -5.07 21.82
C LYS A 234 -8.53 -5.38 22.10
N GLY A 235 -8.18 -5.52 23.37
CA GLY A 235 -6.91 -6.05 23.86
C GLY A 235 -6.25 -5.05 24.80
N ASN A 236 -4.95 -5.16 25.06
CA ASN A 236 -4.31 -4.33 26.10
C ASN A 236 -3.49 -3.23 25.46
N ASP A 237 -4.09 -2.06 25.33
CA ASP A 237 -3.58 -1.01 24.46
C ASP A 237 -2.71 0.00 25.23
N LYS A 238 -1.86 0.71 24.50
CA LYS A 238 -1.10 1.86 24.99
C LYS A 238 -1.47 3.08 24.16
N LEU A 239 -2.21 3.98 24.79
CA LEU A 239 -2.81 5.12 24.13
C LEU A 239 -2.23 6.42 24.69
N TYR A 240 -1.74 7.28 23.81
CA TYR A 240 -1.09 8.55 24.14
C TYR A 240 -1.75 9.66 23.34
N GLY A 241 -2.42 10.61 23.99
CA GLY A 241 -2.96 11.82 23.34
C GLY A 241 -1.87 12.84 23.00
N ASP A 242 -0.76 12.78 23.72
CA ASP A 242 0.39 13.66 23.56
C ASP A 242 0.07 15.14 23.83
N SER A 243 -0.33 15.96 22.86
CA SER A 243 -0.58 17.38 23.09
C SER A 243 -1.87 17.91 22.48
N GLY A 244 -2.71 18.51 23.33
CA GLY A 244 -3.91 19.22 22.98
C GLY A 244 -5.10 18.71 23.78
N ASN A 245 -6.31 18.72 23.23
CA ASN A 245 -7.49 18.34 24.01
C ASN A 245 -8.08 17.05 23.43
N ASP A 246 -7.69 15.92 24.00
CA ASP A 246 -7.87 14.63 23.36
C ASP A 246 -9.08 13.87 23.92
N LYS A 247 -9.59 12.94 23.13
CA LYS A 247 -10.62 11.98 23.54
C LYS A 247 -10.05 10.58 23.33
N ILE A 248 -9.79 9.87 24.42
CA ILE A 248 -9.13 8.58 24.39
C ILE A 248 -10.00 7.52 25.08
N TYR A 249 -10.31 6.46 24.34
CA TYR A 249 -11.12 5.34 24.78
C TYR A 249 -10.31 4.04 24.64
N GLY A 250 -9.95 3.41 25.76
CA GLY A 250 -9.28 2.09 25.76
C GLY A 250 -10.16 0.99 25.19
N ASN A 251 -11.46 1.05 25.51
CA ASN A 251 -12.45 0.02 25.21
C ASN A 251 -12.17 -1.27 26.00
N SER A 252 -12.03 -2.42 25.36
CA SER A 252 -12.03 -3.72 26.06
C SER A 252 -10.62 -4.21 26.30
N GLY A 253 -10.23 -4.41 27.57
CA GLY A 253 -8.96 -5.00 27.94
C GLY A 253 -8.29 -4.24 29.08
N ASN A 254 -6.99 -4.40 29.30
CA ASN A 254 -6.29 -3.70 30.38
C ASN A 254 -5.38 -2.63 29.80
N ASP A 255 -5.88 -1.40 29.75
CA ASP A 255 -5.27 -0.36 28.94
C ASP A 255 -4.35 0.55 29.74
N LEU A 256 -3.35 1.09 29.06
CA LEU A 256 -2.51 2.18 29.53
C LEU A 256 -2.84 3.44 28.74
N ILE A 257 -3.46 4.42 29.41
CA ILE A 257 -3.91 5.66 28.78
C ILE A 257 -3.16 6.85 29.38
N HIS A 258 -2.56 7.66 28.52
CA HIS A 258 -1.94 8.93 28.85
C HIS A 258 -2.59 10.03 28.03
N GLY A 259 -3.32 10.94 28.68
CA GLY A 259 -3.92 12.10 28.00
C GLY A 259 -2.87 13.03 27.40
N GLY A 260 -1.80 13.30 28.15
CA GLY A 260 -0.78 14.24 27.71
C GLY A 260 -1.08 15.65 28.21
N THR A 261 -0.68 16.68 27.46
CA THR A 261 -0.91 18.07 27.86
C THR A 261 -2.22 18.59 27.31
N GLY A 262 -3.07 19.15 28.17
CA GLY A 262 -4.28 19.86 27.78
C GLY A 262 -5.48 19.37 28.59
N THR A 263 -6.70 19.53 28.05
CA THR A 263 -7.93 19.12 28.73
C THR A 263 -8.52 17.91 28.03
N ASP A 264 -8.18 16.73 28.53
CA ASP A 264 -8.51 15.48 27.85
C ASP A 264 -9.73 14.79 28.48
N THR A 265 -10.39 13.97 27.65
CA THR A 265 -11.46 13.05 28.04
C THR A 265 -10.94 11.63 27.91
N LEU A 266 -10.72 10.96 29.04
CA LEU A 266 -10.11 9.63 29.08
C LEU A 266 -11.09 8.61 29.65
N SER A 267 -11.22 7.46 28.98
CA SER A 267 -12.03 6.34 29.43
C SER A 267 -11.29 5.02 29.17
N GLY A 268 -10.96 4.28 30.23
CA GLY A 268 -10.40 2.92 30.10
C GLY A 268 -11.39 1.97 29.43
N GLY A 269 -12.58 1.83 30.02
CA GLY A 269 -13.60 0.90 29.53
C GLY A 269 -13.65 -0.36 30.39
N PRO A 270 -14.14 -1.49 29.88
CA PRO A 270 -14.10 -2.75 30.61
C PRO A 270 -12.67 -3.31 30.79
N GLY A 271 -12.21 -3.40 32.03
CA GLY A 271 -11.00 -4.12 32.42
C GLY A 271 -10.26 -3.45 33.57
N THR A 272 -8.95 -3.69 33.68
CA THR A 272 -8.10 -3.08 34.71
C THR A 272 -7.15 -2.07 34.09
N ASP A 273 -7.59 -0.82 34.04
CA ASP A 273 -6.88 0.22 33.30
C ASP A 273 -6.00 1.10 34.19
N LYS A 274 -4.99 1.70 33.56
CA LYS A 274 -4.15 2.75 34.14
C LYS A 274 -4.31 4.01 33.31
N VAL A 275 -4.95 5.02 33.90
CA VAL A 275 -5.26 6.29 33.23
C VAL A 275 -4.50 7.42 33.91
N TYR A 276 -3.75 8.20 33.12
CA TYR A 276 -2.94 9.32 33.58
C TYR A 276 -3.29 10.60 32.81
N GLN A 277 -3.47 11.68 33.56
CA GLN A 277 -3.61 13.05 33.05
C GLN A 277 -2.45 13.89 33.59
N ASN A 278 -1.75 14.64 32.72
CA ASN A 278 -0.70 15.57 33.14
C ASN A 278 -1.25 16.99 33.34
#